data_AF-A0A3D4QN86-F1
#
_entry.id   AF-A0A3D4QN86-F1
#
_cell.length_a   1.000
_cell.length_b   1.000
_cell.length_c   1.000
_cell.angle_alpha   90.00
_cell.angle_beta   90.00
_cell.angle_gamma   90.00
#
_symmetry.space_group_name_H-M   'P 1'
#
loop_
_entity.id
_entity.type
_entity.pdbx_description
1 polymer ?
#
loop_
_entity_poly.entity_id
_entity_poly.type
_entity_poly.pdbx_seq_one_letter_code
_entity_poly.pdbx_strand_id
1 'polypeptide(L)'
;EADWALQHPQDYLDVMQQVIPSVLRQASIDPKDVIGIGVDFTACTILPIDNAGTPLCFTDEYHSQPHAYVKLWKHHAAQDEANRLTQIAKDRGEKFLKRYGGKISSEWLVPKVWQIINEAPDIYDRADRFIEAGDWLILQLTGEEKRSSCSAGYKGLWHKQEGYPSQEFFKALDPRLENLVEEKLSSDIYPTGSKAGELTEAAAKLLGLNSG
;
A
#
# COMPACT_ATOMS: atom_id res chain seq x y z
N GLU A 1 -16.42 0.88 15.10
CA GLU A 1 -15.62 0.20 16.13
C GLU A 1 -14.66 1.19 16.78
N ALA A 2 -14.07 0.85 17.92
CA ALA A 2 -12.91 1.59 18.42
C ALA A 2 -11.70 1.36 17.49
N ASP A 3 -10.65 2.19 17.60
CA ASP A 3 -9.35 2.00 16.93
C ASP A 3 -9.29 2.12 15.39
N TRP A 4 -10.28 2.80 14.81
CA TRP A 4 -10.23 3.24 13.41
C TRP A 4 -9.30 4.44 13.25
N ALA A 5 -8.36 4.33 12.32
CA ALA A 5 -7.58 5.46 11.82
C ALA A 5 -7.55 5.46 10.29
N LEU A 6 -8.14 6.48 9.69
CA LEU A 6 -8.19 6.68 8.25
C LEU A 6 -7.47 7.97 7.86
N GLN A 7 -7.12 8.09 6.58
CA GLN A 7 -6.58 9.31 6.01
C GLN A 7 -7.14 9.54 4.60
N HIS A 8 -7.24 10.81 4.19
CA HIS A 8 -7.66 11.16 2.85
C HIS A 8 -6.45 11.20 1.91
N PRO A 9 -6.41 10.41 0.82
CA PRO A 9 -5.22 10.35 -0.03
C PRO A 9 -4.96 11.64 -0.84
N GLN A 10 -5.97 12.51 -0.99
CA GLN A 10 -5.79 13.85 -1.60
C GLN A 10 -4.75 14.68 -0.85
N ASP A 11 -4.64 14.55 0.49
CA ASP A 11 -3.67 15.30 1.27
C ASP A 11 -2.23 15.02 0.80
N TYR A 12 -1.96 13.80 0.31
CA TYR A 12 -0.65 13.43 -0.21
C TYR A 12 -0.36 14.10 -1.55
N LEU A 13 -1.37 14.17 -2.43
CA LEU A 13 -1.29 14.86 -3.72
C LEU A 13 -1.12 16.37 -3.54
N ASP A 14 -1.82 16.94 -2.56
CA ASP A 14 -1.76 18.37 -2.25
C ASP A 14 -0.36 18.74 -1.73
N VAL A 15 0.25 17.90 -0.89
CA VAL A 15 1.66 18.09 -0.47
C VAL A 15 2.58 18.09 -1.68
N MET A 16 2.45 17.14 -2.61
CA MET A 16 3.26 17.10 -3.83
C MET A 16 3.09 18.37 -4.67
N GLN A 17 1.84 18.82 -4.87
CA GLN A 17 1.53 19.99 -5.69
C GLN A 17 1.96 21.32 -5.04
N GLN A 18 1.96 21.42 -3.71
CA GLN A 18 2.19 22.70 -3.03
C GLN A 18 3.60 22.82 -2.46
N VAL A 19 4.06 21.78 -1.76
CA VAL A 19 5.30 21.83 -0.98
C VAL A 19 6.52 21.76 -1.90
N ILE A 20 6.54 20.82 -2.86
CA ILE A 20 7.70 20.63 -3.74
C ILE A 20 7.99 21.91 -4.56
N PRO A 21 7.03 22.51 -5.29
CA PRO A 21 7.29 23.79 -5.97
C PRO A 21 7.69 24.92 -5.03
N SER A 22 7.15 24.94 -3.80
CA SER A 22 7.50 25.97 -2.81
C SER A 22 8.95 25.84 -2.36
N VAL A 23 9.42 24.63 -2.10
CA VAL A 23 10.81 24.36 -1.68
C VAL A 23 11.78 24.74 -2.80
N LEU A 24 11.49 24.38 -4.05
CA LEU A 24 12.33 24.75 -5.20
C LEU A 24 12.48 26.27 -5.33
N ARG A 25 11.38 27.02 -5.21
CA ARG A 25 11.40 28.49 -5.24
C ARG A 25 12.18 29.09 -4.08
N GLN A 26 11.98 28.58 -2.86
CA GLN A 26 12.68 29.08 -1.67
C GLN A 26 14.19 28.81 -1.74
N ALA A 27 14.58 27.65 -2.27
CA ALA A 27 15.98 27.27 -2.42
C ALA A 27 16.66 27.93 -3.63
N SER A 28 15.90 28.55 -4.54
CA SER A 28 16.41 29.12 -5.80
C SER A 28 17.22 28.11 -6.64
N ILE A 29 16.77 26.85 -6.67
CA ILE A 29 17.40 25.75 -7.42
C ILE A 29 16.78 25.71 -8.83
N ASP A 30 17.60 25.58 -9.87
CA ASP A 30 17.12 25.27 -11.22
C ASP A 30 16.59 23.82 -11.22
N PRO A 31 15.33 23.56 -11.64
CA PRO A 31 14.80 22.20 -11.73
C PRO A 31 15.68 21.21 -12.51
N LYS A 32 16.58 21.69 -13.39
CA LYS A 32 17.58 20.86 -14.09
C LYS A 32 18.65 20.26 -13.19
N ASP A 33 18.90 20.86 -12.03
CA ASP A 33 19.88 20.35 -11.07
C ASP A 33 19.28 19.27 -10.14
N VAL A 34 17.95 19.07 -10.19
CA VAL A 34 17.26 18.03 -9.44
C VAL A 34 17.32 16.71 -10.21
N ILE A 35 18.22 15.82 -9.80
CA ILE A 35 18.49 14.55 -10.50
C ILE A 35 17.54 13.41 -10.13
N GLY A 36 16.64 13.60 -9.17
CA GLY A 36 15.69 12.57 -8.75
C GLY A 36 14.86 12.95 -7.53
N ILE A 37 13.84 12.14 -7.26
CA ILE A 37 12.94 12.26 -6.12
C ILE A 37 12.75 10.89 -5.46
N GLY A 38 12.64 10.87 -4.14
CA GLY A 38 12.31 9.70 -3.35
C GLY A 38 11.22 10.04 -2.34
N VAL A 39 10.46 9.02 -1.94
CA VAL A 39 9.38 9.14 -0.96
C VAL A 39 9.65 8.16 0.18
N ASP A 40 9.63 8.66 1.41
CA ASP A 40 9.42 7.83 2.59
C ASP A 40 7.97 8.00 3.09
N PHE A 41 7.44 6.97 3.75
CA PHE A 41 6.05 6.96 4.20
C PHE A 41 5.88 6.18 5.49
N THR A 42 4.82 6.46 6.23
CA THR A 42 4.45 5.66 7.39
C THR A 42 4.13 4.22 6.98
N ALA A 43 4.80 3.25 7.60
CA ALA A 43 4.77 1.86 7.14
C ALA A 43 3.42 1.17 7.40
N CYS A 44 2.94 0.44 6.40
CA CYS A 44 1.61 -0.16 6.36
C CYS A 44 0.46 0.85 6.43
N THR A 45 0.57 1.85 5.57
CA THR A 45 -0.52 2.79 5.29
C THR A 45 -1.07 2.41 3.94
N ILE A 46 -2.09 1.54 3.91
CA ILE A 46 -2.57 0.92 2.66
C ILE A 46 -3.88 1.53 2.20
N LEU A 47 -4.18 1.42 0.92
CA LEU A 47 -5.46 1.84 0.33
C LEU A 47 -5.90 0.92 -0.81
N PRO A 48 -7.22 0.74 -1.03
CA PRO A 48 -7.75 0.11 -2.22
C PRO A 48 -7.77 1.10 -3.39
N ILE A 49 -7.27 0.66 -4.54
CA ILE A 49 -7.31 1.41 -5.80
C ILE A 49 -8.00 0.60 -6.89
N ASP A 50 -8.56 1.27 -7.89
CA ASP A 50 -9.03 0.64 -9.12
C ASP A 50 -7.88 0.40 -10.13
N ASN A 51 -8.24 -0.17 -11.29
CA ASN A 51 -7.30 -0.51 -12.35
C ASN A 51 -6.62 0.72 -13.00
N ALA A 52 -7.14 1.92 -12.77
CA ALA A 52 -6.54 3.18 -13.22
C ALA A 52 -5.63 3.79 -12.14
N GLY A 53 -5.46 3.11 -10.99
CA GLY A 53 -4.68 3.62 -9.86
C GLY A 53 -5.43 4.65 -9.01
N THR A 54 -6.75 4.78 -9.21
CA THR A 54 -7.59 5.75 -8.48
C THR A 54 -8.01 5.15 -7.14
N PRO A 55 -7.76 5.81 -6.00
CA PRO A 55 -8.32 5.41 -4.71
C PRO A 55 -9.83 5.28 -4.77
N LEU A 56 -10.38 4.17 -4.25
CA LEU A 56 -11.83 3.95 -4.32
C LEU A 56 -12.63 5.05 -3.61
N CYS A 57 -12.11 5.64 -2.54
CA CYS A 57 -12.75 6.77 -1.85
C CYS A 57 -12.89 8.04 -2.71
N PHE A 58 -12.27 8.12 -3.89
CA PHE A 58 -12.47 9.24 -4.83
C PHE A 58 -13.68 9.04 -5.75
N THR A 59 -14.26 7.84 -5.80
CA THR A 59 -15.42 7.60 -6.66
C THR A 59 -16.71 8.04 -5.96
N ASP A 60 -17.69 8.50 -6.74
CA ASP A 60 -19.00 8.89 -6.22
C ASP A 60 -19.68 7.75 -5.46
N GLU A 61 -19.44 6.50 -5.86
CA GLU A 61 -20.03 5.31 -5.24
C GLU A 61 -19.47 5.04 -3.83
N TYR A 62 -18.17 5.27 -3.60
CA TYR A 62 -17.49 4.84 -2.37
C TYR A 62 -16.93 5.98 -1.52
N HIS A 63 -17.15 7.25 -1.87
CA HIS A 63 -16.72 8.40 -1.07
C HIS A 63 -17.29 8.42 0.37
N SER A 64 -18.38 7.70 0.64
CA SER A 64 -18.97 7.59 1.99
C SER A 64 -18.66 6.27 2.69
N GLN A 65 -17.90 5.36 2.06
CA GLN A 65 -17.55 4.04 2.57
C GLN A 65 -16.18 4.07 3.27
N PRO A 66 -16.11 3.94 4.61
CA PRO A 66 -14.85 4.00 5.36
C PRO A 66 -13.76 3.01 4.90
N HIS A 67 -14.12 1.81 4.42
CA HIS A 67 -13.13 0.84 3.91
C HIS A 67 -12.53 1.22 2.56
N ALA A 68 -13.11 2.18 1.83
CA ALA A 68 -12.56 2.69 0.58
C ALA A 68 -11.40 3.68 0.79
N TYR A 69 -11.21 4.16 2.02
CA TYR A 69 -10.17 5.11 2.40
C TYR A 69 -8.85 4.42 2.76
N VAL A 70 -7.81 5.25 2.88
CA VAL A 70 -6.50 4.81 3.39
C VAL A 70 -6.66 4.29 4.83
N LYS A 71 -6.22 3.06 5.08
CA LYS A 71 -6.05 2.50 6.43
C LYS A 71 -4.66 2.86 6.95
N LEU A 72 -4.62 3.86 7.83
CA LEU A 72 -3.38 4.41 8.37
C LEU A 72 -2.59 3.37 9.19
N TRP A 73 -1.28 3.55 9.35
CA TRP A 73 -0.44 2.63 10.13
C TRP A 73 -1.01 2.34 11.54
N LYS A 74 -1.51 3.38 12.23
CA LYS A 74 -2.12 3.29 13.57
C LYS A 74 -3.57 2.76 13.60
N HIS A 75 -4.06 2.22 12.49
CA HIS A 75 -5.36 1.55 12.42
C HIS A 75 -5.22 0.16 13.05
N HIS A 76 -5.91 -0.06 14.18
CA HIS A 76 -5.83 -1.32 14.92
C HIS A 76 -7.14 -2.10 14.97
N ALA A 77 -8.21 -1.63 14.31
CA ALA A 77 -9.49 -2.32 14.31
C ALA A 77 -9.41 -3.76 13.74
N ALA A 78 -8.46 -4.05 12.85
CA ALA A 78 -8.18 -5.40 12.34
C ALA A 78 -7.43 -6.34 13.31
N GLN A 79 -7.57 -6.15 14.63
CA GLN A 79 -6.86 -6.94 15.63
C GLN A 79 -7.36 -8.38 15.71
N ASP A 80 -8.65 -8.60 15.46
CA ASP A 80 -9.25 -9.94 15.47
C ASP A 80 -8.74 -10.77 14.29
N GLU A 81 -8.64 -10.19 13.09
CA GLU A 81 -8.02 -10.79 11.91
C GLU A 81 -6.54 -11.14 12.18
N ALA A 82 -5.78 -10.23 12.78
CA ALA A 82 -4.38 -10.47 13.09
C ALA A 82 -4.18 -11.60 14.10
N ASN A 83 -5.05 -11.69 15.11
CA ASN A 83 -5.06 -12.78 16.09
C ASN A 83 -5.36 -14.13 15.42
N ARG A 84 -6.41 -14.18 14.60
CA ARG A 84 -6.80 -15.39 13.85
C ARG A 84 -5.73 -15.84 12.87
N LEU A 85 -5.16 -14.92 12.10
CA LEU A 85 -4.07 -15.19 11.17
C LEU A 85 -2.87 -15.77 11.92
N THR A 86 -2.47 -15.15 13.02
CA THR A 86 -1.36 -15.65 13.86
C THR A 86 -1.64 -17.07 14.37
N GLN A 87 -2.87 -17.36 14.80
CA GLN A 87 -3.25 -18.69 15.28
C GLN A 87 -3.20 -19.73 14.16
N ILE A 88 -3.79 -19.44 12.99
CA ILE A 88 -3.78 -20.33 11.82
C ILE A 88 -2.34 -20.61 11.37
N ALA A 89 -1.47 -19.59 11.33
CA ALA A 89 -0.07 -19.76 10.98
C ALA A 89 0.68 -20.65 11.98
N LYS A 90 0.36 -20.59 13.28
CA LYS A 90 0.92 -21.50 14.30
C LYS A 90 0.45 -22.93 14.10
N ASP A 91 -0.86 -23.12 13.95
CA ASP A 91 -1.47 -24.45 13.84
C ASP A 91 -0.99 -25.20 12.58
N ARG A 92 -0.75 -24.47 11.50
CA ARG A 92 -0.20 -25.01 10.24
C ARG A 92 1.33 -25.14 10.24
N GLY A 93 2.02 -24.63 11.25
CA GLY A 93 3.48 -24.66 11.32
C GLY A 93 4.17 -23.80 10.25
N GLU A 94 3.54 -22.69 9.85
CA GLU A 94 4.05 -21.83 8.78
C GLU A 94 5.41 -21.22 9.13
N LYS A 95 6.40 -21.45 8.26
CA LYS A 95 7.79 -21.05 8.51
C LYS A 95 7.95 -19.53 8.61
N PHE A 96 7.17 -18.77 7.84
CA PHE A 96 7.29 -17.32 7.77
C PHE A 96 7.02 -16.67 9.13
N LEU A 97 6.17 -17.25 9.99
CA LEU A 97 5.78 -16.65 11.26
C LEU A 97 6.99 -16.43 12.20
N LYS A 98 8.00 -17.32 12.13
CA LYS A 98 9.24 -17.18 12.92
C LYS A 98 10.07 -15.96 12.50
N ARG A 99 9.97 -15.53 11.24
CA ARG A 99 10.65 -14.33 10.72
C ARG A 99 10.10 -13.04 11.35
N TYR A 100 8.84 -13.08 11.79
CA TYR A 100 8.14 -11.97 12.43
C TYR A 100 8.04 -12.11 13.95
N GLY A 101 8.86 -12.97 14.57
CA GLY A 101 8.88 -13.14 16.03
C GLY A 101 7.65 -13.84 16.61
N GLY A 102 6.89 -14.60 15.80
CA GLY A 102 5.79 -15.42 16.30
C GLY A 102 4.42 -14.74 16.36
N LYS A 103 4.30 -13.48 15.89
CA LYS A 103 3.06 -12.70 15.91
C LYS A 103 2.94 -11.79 14.69
N ILE A 104 1.73 -11.67 14.14
CA ILE A 104 1.38 -10.70 13.11
C ILE A 104 0.63 -9.52 13.74
N SER A 105 0.95 -8.30 13.30
CA SER A 105 0.35 -7.06 13.81
C SER A 105 -0.97 -6.74 13.09
N SER A 106 -1.92 -6.12 13.80
CA SER A 106 -3.16 -5.56 13.22
C SER A 106 -2.91 -4.43 12.22
N GLU A 107 -1.76 -3.77 12.34
CA GLU A 107 -1.36 -2.69 11.44
C GLU A 107 -1.01 -3.19 10.03
N TRP A 108 -0.77 -4.49 9.84
CA TRP A 108 -0.16 -5.03 8.63
C TRP A 108 -1.18 -5.33 7.53
N LEU A 109 -0.68 -5.55 6.31
CA LEU A 109 -1.49 -5.54 5.10
C LEU A 109 -2.59 -6.61 5.12
N VAL A 110 -2.24 -7.86 5.43
CA VAL A 110 -3.17 -8.98 5.32
C VAL A 110 -4.33 -8.87 6.33
N PRO A 111 -4.11 -8.57 7.62
CA PRO A 111 -5.23 -8.31 8.54
C PRO A 111 -6.15 -7.17 8.08
N LYS A 112 -5.58 -6.06 7.60
CA LYS A 112 -6.38 -4.92 7.10
C LYS A 112 -7.22 -5.27 5.87
N VAL A 113 -6.68 -6.05 4.94
CA VAL A 113 -7.42 -6.55 3.77
C VAL A 113 -8.50 -7.53 4.21
N TRP A 114 -8.18 -8.44 5.13
CA TRP A 114 -9.15 -9.41 5.63
C TRP A 114 -10.31 -8.72 6.37
N GLN A 115 -10.04 -7.64 7.09
CA GLN A 115 -11.09 -6.83 7.70
C GLN A 115 -12.05 -6.25 6.64
N ILE A 116 -11.52 -5.74 5.51
CA ILE A 116 -12.34 -5.24 4.40
C ILE A 116 -13.24 -6.36 3.86
N ILE A 117 -12.70 -7.56 3.68
CA ILE A 117 -13.48 -8.72 3.21
C ILE A 117 -14.63 -9.08 4.17
N ASN A 118 -14.43 -8.90 5.48
CA ASN A 118 -15.43 -9.23 6.49
C ASN A 118 -16.52 -8.16 6.60
N GLU A 119 -16.16 -6.89 6.48
CA GLU A 119 -17.03 -5.75 6.80
C GLU A 119 -17.60 -5.02 5.56
N ALA A 120 -16.85 -5.01 4.45
CA ALA A 120 -17.20 -4.35 3.19
C ALA A 120 -16.69 -5.15 1.98
N PRO A 121 -17.23 -6.36 1.74
CA PRO A 121 -16.76 -7.25 0.67
C PRO A 121 -16.87 -6.62 -0.73
N ASP A 122 -17.82 -5.71 -0.94
CA ASP A 122 -17.98 -4.92 -2.16
C ASP A 122 -16.72 -4.08 -2.48
N ILE A 123 -16.06 -3.52 -1.46
CA ILE A 123 -14.79 -2.80 -1.61
C ILE A 123 -13.67 -3.74 -2.04
N TYR A 124 -13.61 -4.95 -1.46
CA TYR A 124 -12.61 -5.94 -1.86
C TYR A 124 -12.80 -6.37 -3.32
N ASP A 125 -14.05 -6.62 -3.71
CA ASP A 125 -14.40 -7.04 -5.07
C ASP A 125 -14.07 -5.94 -6.08
N ARG A 126 -14.40 -4.68 -5.75
CA ARG A 126 -14.14 -3.51 -6.59
C ARG A 126 -12.67 -3.13 -6.70
N ALA A 127 -11.87 -3.34 -5.65
CA ALA A 127 -10.46 -2.99 -5.64
C ALA A 127 -9.69 -3.85 -6.66
N ASP A 128 -8.92 -3.21 -7.53
CA ASP A 128 -7.97 -3.89 -8.40
C ASP A 128 -6.68 -4.22 -7.63
N ARG A 129 -6.25 -3.29 -6.77
CA ARG A 129 -5.08 -3.48 -5.91
C ARG A 129 -5.31 -2.97 -4.48
N PHE A 130 -4.68 -3.64 -3.53
CA PHE A 130 -4.30 -3.03 -2.25
C PHE A 130 -2.82 -2.67 -2.32
N ILE A 131 -2.53 -1.39 -2.15
CA ILE A 131 -1.18 -0.83 -2.33
C ILE A 131 -0.78 -0.01 -1.10
N GLU A 132 0.51 0.08 -0.83
CA GLU A 132 1.05 0.99 0.19
C GLU A 132 1.01 2.42 -0.33
N ALA A 133 0.70 3.40 0.52
CA ALA A 133 0.57 4.80 0.13
C ALA A 133 1.86 5.37 -0.49
N GLY A 134 3.02 4.94 -0.01
CA GLY A 134 4.31 5.30 -0.63
C GLY A 134 4.44 4.76 -2.05
N ASP A 135 4.11 3.48 -2.27
CA ASP A 135 4.14 2.85 -3.60
C ASP A 135 3.06 3.46 -4.52
N TRP A 136 1.91 3.86 -3.98
CA TRP A 136 0.87 4.57 -4.71
C TRP A 136 1.33 5.96 -5.16
N LEU A 137 2.04 6.71 -4.32
CA LEU A 137 2.62 7.99 -4.74
C LEU A 137 3.63 7.80 -5.87
N ILE A 138 4.46 6.75 -5.81
CA ILE A 138 5.34 6.40 -6.92
C ILE A 138 4.53 6.11 -8.19
N LEU A 139 3.43 5.34 -8.10
CA LEU A 139 2.52 5.13 -9.22
C LEU A 139 1.96 6.44 -9.79
N GLN A 140 1.59 7.42 -8.95
CA GLN A 140 1.13 8.73 -9.41
C GLN A 140 2.24 9.54 -10.11
N LEU A 141 3.48 9.38 -9.67
CA LEU A 141 4.64 10.09 -10.22
C LEU A 141 5.12 9.50 -11.54
N THR A 142 5.14 8.17 -11.65
CA THR A 142 5.77 7.44 -12.76
C THR A 142 4.77 6.80 -13.72
N GLY A 143 3.52 6.64 -13.31
CA GLY A 143 2.54 5.84 -14.05
C GLY A 143 2.75 4.33 -13.94
N GLU A 144 3.73 3.87 -13.15
CA GLU A 144 4.06 2.45 -12.99
C GLU A 144 3.90 1.99 -11.54
N GLU A 145 3.22 0.86 -11.34
CA GLU A 145 3.18 0.19 -10.03
C GLU A 145 4.55 -0.44 -9.74
N LYS A 146 5.27 0.10 -8.76
CA LYS A 146 6.52 -0.49 -8.22
C LYS A 146 6.41 -0.65 -6.72
N ARG A 147 6.47 -1.89 -6.25
CA ARG A 147 6.36 -2.20 -4.82
C ARG A 147 7.72 -2.30 -4.16
N SER A 148 7.92 -1.57 -3.07
CA SER A 148 9.17 -1.64 -2.30
C SER A 148 9.30 -2.96 -1.53
N SER A 149 10.49 -3.55 -1.56
CA SER A 149 10.85 -4.70 -0.73
C SER A 149 10.73 -4.44 0.77
N CYS A 150 10.82 -3.18 1.19
CA CYS A 150 10.66 -2.79 2.60
C CYS A 150 9.23 -3.10 3.07
N SER A 151 8.22 -2.49 2.45
CA SER A 151 6.83 -2.65 2.87
C SER A 151 6.31 -4.06 2.59
N ALA A 152 6.60 -4.62 1.40
CA ALA A 152 6.23 -5.99 1.06
C ALA A 152 6.81 -6.99 2.09
N GLY A 153 8.09 -6.83 2.46
CA GLY A 153 8.76 -7.72 3.39
C GLY A 153 8.27 -7.58 4.84
N TYR A 154 8.33 -6.37 5.39
CA TYR A 154 8.02 -6.16 6.81
C TYR A 154 6.52 -6.19 7.13
N LYS A 155 5.66 -5.87 6.16
CA LYS A 155 4.23 -5.62 6.38
C LYS A 155 3.31 -6.45 5.47
N GLY A 156 3.84 -7.00 4.38
CA GLY A 156 3.10 -7.81 3.40
C GLY A 156 3.32 -9.32 3.49
N LEU A 157 4.13 -9.81 4.44
CA LEU A 157 4.51 -11.24 4.58
C LEU A 157 5.44 -11.78 3.47
N TRP A 158 6.05 -10.91 2.66
CA TRP A 158 6.91 -11.33 1.56
C TRP A 158 8.32 -11.71 2.03
N HIS A 159 8.92 -12.68 1.35
CA HIS A 159 10.32 -13.06 1.49
C HIS A 159 11.01 -13.18 0.13
N LYS A 160 12.20 -12.59 -0.03
CA LYS A 160 12.90 -12.53 -1.33
C LYS A 160 13.10 -13.87 -2.03
N GLN A 161 13.33 -14.94 -1.28
CA GLN A 161 13.59 -16.27 -1.85
C GLN A 161 12.35 -17.18 -1.89
N GLU A 162 11.36 -16.92 -1.03
CA GLU A 162 10.20 -17.81 -0.88
C GLU A 162 8.90 -17.18 -1.39
N GLY A 163 8.91 -15.90 -1.75
CA GLY A 163 7.72 -15.14 -2.11
C GLY A 163 6.81 -14.87 -0.91
N TYR A 164 5.53 -14.75 -1.19
CA TYR A 164 4.46 -14.69 -0.18
C TYR A 164 4.10 -16.09 0.34
N PRO A 165 3.34 -16.20 1.44
CA PRO A 165 2.73 -17.47 1.84
C PRO A 165 1.90 -18.10 0.70
N SER A 166 1.68 -19.41 0.77
CA SER A 166 0.96 -20.14 -0.28
C SER A 166 -0.51 -19.76 -0.36
N GLN A 167 -1.12 -19.99 -1.53
CA GLN A 167 -2.58 -19.86 -1.72
C GLN A 167 -3.35 -20.67 -0.68
N GLU A 168 -2.91 -21.90 -0.37
CA GLU A 168 -3.49 -22.74 0.67
C GLU A 168 -3.43 -22.12 2.08
N PHE A 169 -2.41 -21.32 2.38
CA PHE A 169 -2.38 -20.56 3.64
C PHE A 169 -3.42 -19.44 3.62
N PHE A 170 -3.47 -18.65 2.55
CA PHE A 170 -4.44 -17.56 2.44
C PHE A 170 -5.89 -18.06 2.43
N LYS A 171 -6.17 -19.15 1.71
CA LYS A 171 -7.46 -19.85 1.71
C LYS A 171 -7.88 -20.33 3.10
N ALA A 172 -6.92 -20.74 3.93
CA ALA A 172 -7.18 -21.14 5.31
C ALA A 172 -7.57 -19.95 6.22
N LEU A 173 -7.22 -18.72 5.84
CA LEU A 173 -7.74 -17.51 6.50
C LEU A 173 -9.20 -17.28 6.07
N ASP A 174 -9.42 -17.16 4.77
CA ASP A 174 -10.74 -17.02 4.13
C ASP A 174 -10.64 -17.54 2.69
N PRO A 175 -11.62 -18.30 2.17
CA PRO A 175 -11.61 -18.77 0.78
C PRO A 175 -11.43 -17.64 -0.26
N ARG A 176 -11.92 -16.44 0.04
CA ARG A 176 -11.81 -15.26 -0.86
C ARG A 176 -10.39 -14.69 -0.93
N LEU A 177 -9.51 -15.10 -0.02
CA LEU A 177 -8.09 -14.70 0.00
C LEU A 177 -7.19 -15.67 -0.78
N GLU A 178 -7.69 -16.81 -1.26
CA GLU A 178 -6.88 -17.86 -1.93
C GLU A 178 -5.91 -17.29 -2.96
N ASN A 179 -6.38 -16.37 -3.80
CA ASN A 179 -5.59 -15.71 -4.86
C ASN A 179 -5.23 -14.26 -4.54
N LEU A 180 -5.17 -13.86 -3.25
CA LEU A 180 -4.93 -12.47 -2.85
C LEU A 180 -3.71 -11.86 -3.57
N VAL A 181 -2.63 -12.64 -3.68
CA VAL A 181 -1.35 -12.17 -4.22
C VAL A 181 -1.48 -11.87 -5.71
N GLU A 182 -2.08 -12.78 -6.46
CA GLU A 182 -2.23 -12.72 -7.91
C GLU A 182 -3.31 -11.71 -8.35
N GLU A 183 -4.39 -11.61 -7.58
CA GLU A 183 -5.55 -10.80 -7.96
C GLU A 183 -5.49 -9.37 -7.44
N LYS A 184 -4.93 -9.14 -6.25
CA LYS A 184 -5.03 -7.84 -5.55
C LYS A 184 -3.68 -7.26 -5.14
N LEU A 185 -2.58 -8.00 -5.26
CA LEU A 185 -1.22 -7.53 -4.97
C LEU A 185 -0.32 -7.65 -6.22
N SER A 186 0.99 -7.56 -6.01
CA SER A 186 2.00 -7.84 -7.04
C SER A 186 3.15 -8.66 -6.43
N SER A 187 3.68 -9.58 -7.24
CA SER A 187 4.91 -10.34 -6.95
C SER A 187 6.19 -9.64 -7.43
N ASP A 188 6.06 -8.55 -8.20
CA ASP A 188 7.19 -7.77 -8.69
C ASP A 188 7.64 -6.78 -7.62
N ILE A 189 8.60 -7.23 -6.81
CA ILE A 189 9.09 -6.50 -5.63
C ILE A 189 10.52 -6.00 -5.87
N TYR A 190 10.72 -4.69 -5.65
CA TYR A 190 11.96 -4.00 -6.00
C TYR A 190 12.76 -3.60 -4.75
N PRO A 191 14.09 -3.78 -4.74
CA PRO A 191 14.94 -3.28 -3.66
C PRO A 191 14.87 -1.76 -3.52
N THR A 192 14.79 -1.25 -2.30
CA THR A 192 14.90 0.19 -2.02
C THR A 192 16.18 0.78 -2.63
N GLY A 193 16.07 1.95 -3.25
CA GLY A 193 17.17 2.61 -3.97
C GLY A 193 17.23 2.26 -5.46
N SER A 194 16.41 1.32 -5.92
CA SER A 194 16.22 1.06 -7.36
C SER A 194 15.39 2.19 -8.00
N LYS A 195 15.67 2.53 -9.27
CA LYS A 195 14.86 3.51 -10.04
C LYS A 195 13.47 2.90 -10.29
N ALA A 196 12.44 3.47 -9.66
CA ALA A 196 11.06 3.02 -9.83
C ALA A 196 10.47 3.42 -11.19
N GLY A 197 10.98 4.50 -11.78
CA GLY A 197 10.53 4.99 -13.07
C GLY A 197 11.03 6.42 -13.29
N GLU A 198 10.42 7.07 -14.26
CA GLU A 198 10.68 8.45 -14.66
C GLU A 198 9.48 9.31 -14.33
N LEU A 199 9.68 10.59 -14.02
CA LEU A 199 8.53 11.48 -13.83
C LEU A 199 7.78 11.61 -15.14
N THR A 200 6.48 11.31 -15.11
CA THR A 200 5.59 11.60 -16.23
C THR A 200 5.55 13.10 -16.49
N GLU A 201 5.20 13.52 -17.72
CA GLU A 201 5.04 14.95 -18.03
C GLU A 201 4.03 15.63 -17.10
N ALA A 202 2.94 14.94 -16.76
CA ALA A 202 1.92 15.43 -15.85
C ALA A 202 2.47 15.63 -14.43
N ALA A 203 3.19 14.64 -13.90
CA ALA A 203 3.82 14.73 -12.58
C ALA A 203 4.90 15.81 -12.55
N ALA A 204 5.79 15.85 -13.54
CA ALA A 204 6.84 16.87 -13.66
C ALA A 204 6.26 18.28 -13.65
N LYS A 205 5.20 18.52 -14.44
CA LYS A 205 4.49 19.80 -14.47
C LYS A 205 3.85 20.14 -13.12
N LEU A 206 3.24 19.16 -12.45
CA LEU A 206 2.64 19.33 -11.12
C LEU A 206 3.67 19.76 -10.08
N LEU A 207 4.87 19.15 -10.14
CA LEU A 207 5.94 19.36 -9.18
C LEU A 207 6.85 20.56 -9.50
N GLY A 208 6.78 21.10 -10.73
CA GLY A 208 7.74 22.09 -11.21
C GLY A 208 9.14 21.51 -11.46
N LEU A 209 9.20 20.24 -11.84
CA LEU A 209 10.41 19.49 -12.17
C LEU A 209 10.48 19.16 -13.67
N ASN A 210 11.60 18.60 -14.12
CA ASN A 210 11.70 18.04 -15.46
C ASN A 210 11.08 16.64 -15.50
N SER A 211 10.49 16.30 -16.64
CA SER A 211 10.11 14.91 -16.96
C SER A 211 11.37 14.09 -17.30
N GLY A 212 11.30 12.77 -17.07
CA GLY A 212 12.44 11.86 -17.24
C GLY A 212 13.17 11.55 -15.92
#